data_AF-A0A6A6DA21-F1
#
_entry.id   AF-A0A6A6DA21-F1
#
_cell.length_a   1.000
_cell.length_b   1.000
_cell.length_c   1.000
_cell.angle_alpha   90.00
_cell.angle_beta   90.00
_cell.angle_gamma   90.00
#
_symmetry.space_group_name_H-M   'P 1'
#
loop_
_entity.id
_entity.type
_entity.pdbx_description
1 polymer ?
#
loop_
_entity_poly.entity_id
_entity_poly.type
_entity_poly.pdbx_seq_one_letter_code
_entity_poly.pdbx_strand_id
1 'polypeptide(L)' 'MCHYVDTVFVYSLCTSQHRVTNRAYSLCSNPNPLGTYRHCRDATPDPDVALGSTKRNKECPVCKGERPELIVSYGD' A
#
# COMPACT_ATOMS: atom_id res chain seq x y z
N MET A 1 8.30 16.37 5.53
CA MET A 1 8.16 15.67 4.24
C MET A 1 7.13 14.58 4.44
N CYS A 2 6.32 14.28 3.43
CA CYS A 2 5.37 13.17 3.54
C CYS A 2 6.05 11.89 3.08
N HIS A 3 5.75 10.81 3.79
CA HIS A 3 6.32 9.50 3.53
C HIS A 3 5.24 8.49 3.17
N TYR A 4 5.65 7.42 2.50
CA TYR A 4 4.82 6.25 2.29
C TYR A 4 5.58 4.97 2.60
N VAL A 5 4.83 3.93 2.91
CA VAL A 5 5.32 2.60 3.24
C VAL A 5 4.71 1.60 2.28
N ASP A 6 5.54 0.88 1.52
CA ASP A 6 5.11 -0.14 0.56
C ASP A 6 5.17 -1.54 1.16
N THR A 7 4.03 -2.06 1.60
CA THR A 7 3.94 -3.44 2.11
C THR A 7 3.56 -4.41 1.02
N VAL A 8 4.43 -5.37 0.71
CA VAL A 8 4.15 -6.43 -0.27
C VAL A 8 3.48 -7.62 0.41
N PHE A 9 2.21 -7.86 0.09
CA PHE A 9 1.45 -9.00 0.54
C PHE A 9 1.56 -10.18 -0.43
N VAL A 10 1.63 -11.37 0.16
CA VAL A 10 1.37 -12.63 -0.55
C VAL A 10 0.16 -13.30 0.11
N TYR A 11 -0.78 -13.76 -0.70
CA TYR A 11 -2.01 -14.38 -0.22
C TYR A 11 -1.83 -15.89 -0.16
N SER A 12 -2.15 -16.52 0.98
CA SER A 12 -1.96 -17.95 1.20
C SER A 12 -2.76 -18.82 0.22
N LEU A 13 -3.93 -18.33 -0.23
CA LEU A 13 -4.81 -19.02 -1.17
C LEU A 13 -4.46 -18.72 -2.64
N CYS A 14 -3.39 -17.96 -2.89
CA CYS A 14 -2.92 -17.63 -4.23
C CYS A 14 -1.88 -18.63 -4.70
N THR A 15 -2.31 -19.59 -5.51
CA THR A 15 -1.41 -20.60 -6.12
C THR A 15 -0.38 -19.96 -7.04
N SER A 16 -0.76 -18.90 -7.77
CA SER A 16 0.14 -18.13 -8.65
C SER A 16 1.09 -17.19 -7.90
N GLN A 17 1.00 -17.10 -6.57
CA GLN A 17 1.85 -16.25 -5.73
C GLN A 17 1.90 -14.77 -6.14
N HIS A 18 0.77 -14.20 -6.57
CA HIS A 18 0.68 -12.79 -6.90
C HIS A 18 1.13 -11.92 -5.72
N ARG A 19 2.03 -10.98 -6.02
CA ARG A 19 2.50 -9.96 -5.09
C ARG A 19 1.61 -8.73 -5.20
N VAL A 20 1.00 -8.33 -4.10
CA VAL A 20 0.12 -7.16 -4.03
C VAL A 20 0.79 -6.13 -3.14
N THR A 21 1.09 -4.96 -3.69
CA THR A 21 1.69 -3.87 -2.92
C THR A 21 0.59 -3.04 -2.28
N ASN A 22 0.66 -2.81 -0.98
CA ASN A 22 -0.15 -1.82 -0.30
C ASN A 22 0.74 -0.66 0.12
N ARG A 23 0.50 0.49 -0.51
CA ARG A 23 1.15 1.74 -0.20
C ARG A 23 0.32 2.48 0.85
N ALA A 24 0.83 2.53 2.06
CA ALA A 24 0.28 3.34 3.13
C ALA A 24 0.97 4.70 3.12
N TYR A 25 0.23 5.78 2.93
CA TYR A 25 0.77 7.13 3.07
C TYR A 25 0.57 7.65 4.48
N SER A 26 1.57 8.36 5.03
CA SER A 26 1.37 9.21 6.20
C SER A 26 0.43 10.36 5.84
N LEU A 27 -0.51 10.68 6.73
CA LEU A 27 -1.36 11.85 6.56
C LEU A 27 -0.50 13.12 6.54
N CYS A 28 -0.70 13.95 5.53
CA CYS A 28 -0.04 15.24 5.43
C CYS A 28 -0.88 16.30 6.13
N SER A 29 -0.24 17.17 6.92
CA SER A 29 -0.93 18.30 7.57
C SER A 29 -1.52 19.29 6.57
N ASN A 30 -0.92 19.40 5.38
CA ASN A 30 -1.37 20.23 4.25
C ASN A 30 -1.29 19.41 2.94
N PRO A 31 -2.26 18.53 2.65
CA PRO A 31 -2.25 17.73 1.43
C PRO A 31 -2.48 18.62 0.20
N ASN A 32 -1.72 18.38 -0.88
CA ASN A 32 -1.83 19.13 -2.13
C ASN A 32 -1.84 18.14 -3.31
N PRO A 33 -2.92 18.05 -4.11
CA PRO A 33 -4.10 18.92 -4.13
C PRO A 33 -5.21 18.53 -3.12
N LEU A 34 -5.82 19.57 -2.54
CA LEU A 34 -6.80 19.64 -1.44
C LEU A 34 -8.17 18.96 -1.70
N GLY A 35 -8.24 17.92 -2.55
CA GLY A 35 -9.50 17.30 -2.99
C GLY A 35 -9.70 15.88 -2.47
N THR A 36 -9.02 14.92 -3.08
CA THR A 36 -9.36 13.48 -2.98
C THR A 36 -8.32 12.68 -2.20
N TYR A 37 -7.11 13.21 -2.02
CA TYR A 37 -5.96 12.49 -1.49
C TYR A 37 -5.45 13.17 -0.23
N ARG A 38 -5.28 12.40 0.85
CA ARG A 38 -4.74 12.89 2.14
C ARG A 38 -3.20 12.84 2.22
N HIS A 39 -2.52 12.75 1.09
CA HIS A 39 -1.06 12.64 0.99
C HIS A 39 -0.49 13.68 0.00
N CYS A 40 0.79 14.02 0.14
CA CYS A 40 1.48 14.93 -0.79
C CYS A 40 1.87 14.19 -2.06
N ARG A 41 1.81 14.90 -3.19
CA ARG A 41 2.19 14.39 -4.51
C ARG A 41 3.64 13.93 -4.59
N ASP A 42 4.52 14.55 -3.82
CA ASP A 42 5.97 14.31 -3.75
C ASP A 42 6.36 13.42 -2.55
N ALA A 43 5.43 12.62 -2.04
CA ALA A 43 5.73 11.69 -0.96
C ALA A 43 6.84 10.70 -1.37
N THR A 44 7.74 10.41 -0.44
CA THR A 44 8.91 9.53 -0.65
C THR A 44 8.79 8.26 0.21
N PRO A 45 9.46 7.15 -0.12
CA PRO A 45 9.51 5.99 0.76
C PRO A 45 10.00 6.38 2.15
N ASP A 46 9.39 5.84 3.20
CA ASP A 46 9.89 5.94 4.56
C ASP A 46 11.15 5.07 4.72
N PRO A 47 12.33 5.65 5.03
CA PRO A 47 13.57 4.88 5.15
C PRO A 47 13.67 4.07 6.45
N ASP A 48 12.88 4.41 7.47
CA ASP A 48 13.01 3.83 8.81
C ASP A 48 12.07 2.65 9.05
N VAL A 49 11.19 2.34 8.08
CA VAL A 49 10.21 1.26 8.21
C VAL A 49 10.74 -0.04 7.64
N ALA A 50 11.17 -0.93 8.54
CA ALA A 50 11.46 -2.33 8.21
C ALA A 50 10.16 -3.14 8.13
N LEU A 51 9.81 -3.58 6.93
CA LEU A 51 8.61 -4.40 6.71
C LEU A 51 8.92 -5.89 6.85
N GLY A 52 8.16 -6.57 7.70
CA GLY A 52 8.23 -8.02 7.87
C GLY A 52 7.51 -8.81 6.76
N SER A 53 7.54 -10.14 6.86
CA SER A 53 6.77 -11.02 5.97
C SER A 53 5.27 -10.83 6.22
N THR A 54 4.52 -10.44 5.19
CA THR A 54 3.07 -10.18 5.31
C THR A 54 2.26 -11.17 4.48
N LYS A 55 2.17 -12.40 4.99
CA LYS A 55 1.29 -13.44 4.44
C LYS A 55 -0.14 -13.19 4.91
N ARG A 56 -1.09 -13.03 3.97
CA ARG A 56 -2.51 -12.85 4.29
C ARG A 56 -3.29 -14.16 4.06
N ASN A 57 -4.06 -14.60 5.05
CA ASN A 57 -4.93 -15.76 4.91
C ASN A 57 -6.27 -15.42 4.23
N LYS A 58 -6.21 -14.95 3.00
CA LYS A 58 -7.37 -14.52 2.21
C LYS A 58 -7.17 -14.88 0.73
N GLU A 59 -8.22 -14.77 -0.05
CA GLU A 59 -8.14 -14.87 -1.51
C GLU A 59 -7.37 -13.68 -2.08
N CYS A 60 -6.56 -13.93 -3.11
CA CYS A 60 -5.84 -12.87 -3.80
C CYS A 60 -6.82 -12.08 -4.69
N PRO A 61 -6.88 -10.75 -4.56
CA PRO A 61 -7.77 -9.94 -5.40
C PRO A 61 -7.35 -9.96 -6.88
N VAL A 62 -6.05 -10.10 -7.20
CA VAL A 62 -5.61 -10.33 -8.60
C VAL A 62 -6.19 -11.62 -9.17
N CYS A 63 -6.24 -12.71 -8.39
CA CYS A 63 -6.89 -13.96 -8.81
C CYS A 63 -8.41 -13.81 -9.05
N LYS A 64 -9.04 -12.79 -8.47
CA LYS A 64 -10.46 -12.47 -8.69
C LYS A 64 -10.71 -11.59 -9.91
N GLY A 65 -9.65 -11.19 -10.62
CA GLY A 65 -9.75 -10.23 -11.72
C GLY A 65 -9.88 -8.78 -11.26
N GLU A 66 -9.70 -8.50 -9.96
CA GLU A 66 -9.57 -7.12 -9.47
C GLU A 66 -8.19 -6.58 -9.85
N ARG A 67 -8.06 -5.25 -9.99
CA ARG A 67 -6.78 -4.57 -10.28
C ARG A 67 -6.11 -3.95 -9.05
N PRO A 68 -5.48 -4.70 -8.12
CA PRO A 68 -4.67 -4.09 -7.08
C PRO A 68 -3.22 -4.54 -7.20
N GLU A 69 -2.56 -4.21 -8.32
CA GLU A 69 -1.09 -4.17 -8.29
C GLU A 69 -0.63 -3.17 -7.21
N LEU A 70 -1.48 -2.18 -6.91
CA LEU A 70 -1.33 -1.21 -5.84
C LEU A 70 -2.65 -0.99 -5.08
N ILE A 71 -2.67 -1.28 -3.78
CA ILE A 71 -3.69 -0.83 -2.83
C ILE A 71 -3.17 0.45 -2.17
N VAL A 72 -4.00 1.48 -2.08
CA VAL A 72 -3.66 2.72 -1.36
C VAL A 72 -4.39 2.72 -0.03
N SER A 73 -3.63 2.85 1.06
CA SER A 73 -4.16 3.06 2.41
C SER A 73 -3.60 4.35 3.00
N TYR A 74 -4.29 4.87 4.01
CA TYR A 74 -3.87 6.05 4.77
C TYR A 74 -3.67 5.58 6.21
N GLY A 75 -2.48 5.79 6.76
CA GLY A 75 -2.22 5.56 8.19
C GLY A 75 -2.61 6.81 8.98
N ASP A 76 -3.30 6.64 10.11
CA ASP A 76 -3.60 7.75 11.04
C ASP A 76 -2.34 8.44 11.57
#